data_AF-A0A0F5JIX4-F1
#
_entry.id   AF-A0A0F5JIX4-F1
#
_cell.length_a   1.000
_cell.length_b   1.000
_cell.length_c   1.000
_cell.angle_alpha   90.00
_cell.angle_beta   90.00
_cell.angle_gamma   90.00
#
_symmetry.space_group_name_H-M   'P 1'
#
loop_
_entity.id
_entity.type
_entity.pdbx_description
1 polymer ?
#
loop_
_entity_poly.entity_id
_entity_poly.type
_entity_poly.pdbx_seq_one_letter_code
_entity_poly.pdbx_strand_id
1 'polypeptide(L)'
;MKTHRNLTLGLFACLFLLGSCTDNEIVDQKTGGSIATKAVANTDVILHWNTEEQNIDGFGVAQAGWADYLYAHRKRDTVLDLMFGKDGLHLNILRGDHINNQFTILQNQG
;
A
#
# COMPACT_ATOMS: atom_id res chain seq x y z
N MET A 1 26.53 -23.16 -42.54
CA MET A 1 25.32 -22.32 -42.31
C MET A 1 24.29 -23.21 -41.64
N LYS A 2 23.66 -22.92 -40.50
CA LYS A 2 23.41 -21.69 -39.73
C LYS A 2 23.56 -22.00 -38.22
N THR A 3 24.20 -21.08 -37.51
CA THR A 3 24.41 -21.03 -36.07
C THR A 3 23.18 -20.46 -35.36
N HIS A 4 22.57 -21.22 -34.44
CA HIS A 4 21.56 -20.71 -33.50
C HIS A 4 22.25 -20.14 -32.25
N ARG A 5 22.82 -18.94 -32.40
CA ARG A 5 23.07 -18.01 -31.30
C ARG A 5 21.90 -17.02 -31.37
N ASN A 6 21.12 -16.82 -30.29
CA ASN A 6 20.21 -15.68 -30.02
C ASN A 6 19.03 -16.02 -29.07
N LEU A 7 19.21 -16.87 -28.05
CA LEU A 7 18.19 -17.02 -26.99
C LEU A 7 18.75 -17.03 -25.57
N THR A 8 20.08 -17.13 -25.41
CA THR A 8 20.75 -17.17 -24.11
C THR A 8 21.28 -15.81 -23.63
N LEU A 9 21.19 -14.75 -24.43
CA LEU A 9 21.70 -13.41 -24.06
C LEU A 9 20.68 -12.50 -23.36
N GLY A 10 19.38 -12.77 -23.48
CA GLY A 10 18.34 -11.89 -22.92
C GLY A 10 18.06 -12.10 -21.42
N LEU A 11 18.30 -13.32 -20.92
CA LEU A 11 17.90 -13.72 -19.56
C LEU A 11 18.88 -13.23 -18.48
N PHE A 12 20.12 -12.90 -18.84
CA PHE A 12 21.13 -12.41 -17.89
C PHE A 12 21.11 -10.89 -17.68
N ALA A 13 20.44 -10.12 -18.53
CA ALA A 13 20.44 -8.65 -18.45
C ALA A 13 19.49 -8.09 -17.36
N CYS A 14 18.45 -8.83 -16.97
CA CYS A 14 17.49 -8.37 -15.97
C CYS A 14 17.92 -8.63 -14.51
N LEU A 15 18.92 -9.50 -14.28
CA LEU A 15 19.35 -9.87 -12.94
C LEU A 15 20.30 -8.85 -12.29
N PHE A 16 20.86 -7.91 -13.06
CA PHE A 16 21.81 -6.89 -12.58
C PHE A 16 21.16 -5.58 -12.08
N LEU A 17 19.82 -5.45 -12.18
CA LEU A 17 19.12 -4.20 -11.79
C LEU A 17 18.53 -4.21 -10.37
N LEU A 18 18.70 -5.30 -9.60
CA LEU A 18 18.18 -5.40 -8.23
C LEU A 18 19.21 -5.01 -7.13
N GLY A 19 20.36 -4.45 -7.53
CA GLY A 19 21.52 -4.26 -6.65
C GLY A 19 21.86 -2.83 -6.25
N SER A 20 20.95 -1.84 -6.34
CA SER A 20 21.28 -0.47 -5.93
C SER A 20 20.18 0.13 -5.06
N CYS A 21 20.39 0.03 -3.75
CA CYS A 21 20.01 0.97 -2.69
C CYS A 21 20.36 0.30 -1.35
N THR A 22 21.65 0.23 -1.02
CA THR A 22 22.09 -0.03 0.35
C THR A 22 22.89 1.17 0.82
N ASP A 23 22.20 2.16 1.40
CA ASP A 23 22.83 3.09 2.32
C ASP A 23 22.59 2.57 3.73
N ASN A 24 23.56 1.82 4.23
CA ASN A 24 23.70 1.54 5.66
C ASN A 24 24.36 2.75 6.30
N GLU A 25 23.56 3.69 6.81
CA GLU A 25 24.08 4.64 7.80
C GLU A 25 23.83 4.07 9.20
N ILE A 26 24.87 3.46 9.76
CA ILE A 26 24.98 3.22 11.20
C ILE A 26 25.16 4.60 11.84
N VAL A 27 24.08 5.17 12.36
CA VAL A 27 24.15 6.32 13.25
C VAL A 27 24.16 5.80 14.69
N ASP A 28 25.34 5.85 15.31
CA ASP A 28 25.52 5.73 16.75
C ASP A 28 24.77 6.86 17.46
N GLN A 29 23.56 6.59 17.94
CA GLN A 29 22.77 7.57 18.66
C GLN A 29 23.15 7.56 20.14
N LYS A 30 24.25 8.24 20.47
CA LYS A 30 24.52 8.65 21.86
C LYS A 30 24.42 10.17 22.02
N THR A 31 23.43 10.54 22.83
CA THR A 31 23.30 11.81 23.57
C THR A 31 22.67 12.98 22.81
N GLY A 32 21.66 13.58 23.46
CA GLY A 32 20.75 14.57 22.93
C GLY A 32 21.39 15.81 22.31
N GLY A 33 20.89 16.16 21.13
CA GLY A 33 21.14 17.40 20.44
C GLY A 33 19.89 17.77 19.64
N SER A 34 19.28 18.90 20.03
CA SER A 34 18.24 19.70 19.35
C SER A 34 17.47 19.03 18.19
N ILE A 35 16.16 18.82 18.38
CA ILE A 35 15.24 18.65 17.26
C ILE A 35 15.36 19.94 16.44
N ALA A 36 16.08 19.88 15.32
CA ALA A 36 15.99 20.89 14.31
C ALA A 36 14.55 20.86 13.80
N THR A 37 13.70 21.70 14.40
CA THR A 37 12.40 22.05 13.83
C THR A 37 12.72 22.68 12.49
N LYS A 38 12.72 21.87 11.44
CA LYS A 38 12.76 22.30 10.05
C LYS A 38 11.64 23.32 9.93
N ALA A 39 12.02 24.59 9.85
CA ALA A 39 11.08 25.68 9.68
C ALA A 39 10.24 25.33 8.44
N VAL A 40 8.96 25.05 8.65
CA VAL A 40 8.02 24.92 7.56
C VAL A 40 7.99 26.29 6.91
N ALA A 41 8.60 26.41 5.73
CA ALA A 41 8.39 27.57 4.89
C ALA A 41 6.88 27.75 4.76
N ASN A 42 6.39 28.97 5.01
CA ASN A 42 4.99 29.33 4.81
C ASN A 42 4.63 28.96 3.36
N THR A 43 3.99 27.82 3.19
CA THR A 43 3.56 27.29 1.91
C THR A 43 2.05 27.39 1.93
N ASP A 44 1.55 28.38 1.19
CA ASP A 44 0.12 28.55 1.02
C ASP A 44 -0.43 27.34 0.26
N VAL A 45 -1.44 26.70 0.84
CA VAL A 45 -2.18 25.61 0.19
C VAL A 45 -3.40 26.21 -0.49
N ILE A 46 -3.40 26.26 -1.82
CA ILE A 46 -4.51 26.78 -2.63
C ILE A 46 -5.34 25.61 -3.13
N LEU A 47 -6.64 25.60 -2.83
CA LEU A 47 -7.58 24.59 -3.30
C LEU A 47 -8.43 25.12 -4.45
N HIS A 48 -8.36 24.44 -5.60
CA HIS A 48 -9.07 24.82 -6.82
C HIS A 48 -10.42 24.09 -6.93
N TRP A 49 -11.43 24.55 -6.19
CA TRP A 49 -12.75 23.89 -6.10
C TRP A 49 -13.52 23.75 -7.41
N ASN A 50 -13.20 24.54 -8.44
CA ASN A 50 -13.90 24.52 -9.73
C ASN A 50 -13.22 23.61 -10.78
N THR A 51 -12.16 22.91 -10.38
CA THR A 51 -11.46 21.93 -11.21
C THR A 51 -11.72 20.55 -10.65
N GLU A 52 -12.51 19.75 -11.38
CA GLU A 52 -12.76 18.36 -11.02
C GLU A 52 -11.71 17.44 -11.63
N GLU A 53 -11.31 16.41 -10.88
CA GLU A 53 -10.33 15.40 -11.29
C GLU A 53 -11.01 14.01 -11.36
N GLN A 54 -10.29 12.93 -11.05
CA GLN A 54 -10.87 11.59 -11.04
C GLN A 54 -11.96 11.42 -9.99
N ASN A 55 -12.99 10.65 -10.33
CA ASN A 55 -13.98 10.21 -9.36
C ASN A 55 -13.37 9.12 -8.46
N ILE A 56 -13.63 9.19 -7.16
CA ILE A 56 -13.09 8.22 -6.20
C ILE A 56 -14.16 7.18 -5.88
N ASP A 57 -13.91 5.95 -6.30
CA ASP A 57 -14.85 4.83 -6.09
C ASP A 57 -14.94 4.44 -4.61
N GLY A 58 -13.87 4.63 -3.84
CA GLY A 58 -13.89 4.29 -2.43
C GLY A 58 -12.54 4.01 -1.79
N PHE A 59 -12.63 3.60 -0.52
CA PHE A 59 -11.52 3.16 0.30
C PHE A 59 -11.85 1.80 0.91
N GLY A 60 -10.83 0.98 1.12
CA GLY A 60 -11.04 -0.41 1.49
C GLY A 60 -9.86 -1.10 2.12
N VAL A 61 -10.08 -2.37 2.44
CA VAL A 61 -9.06 -3.28 2.98
C VAL A 61 -8.99 -4.56 2.15
N ALA A 62 -7.86 -5.24 2.23
CA ALA A 62 -7.71 -6.56 1.65
C ALA A 62 -7.90 -7.65 2.71
N GLN A 63 -8.72 -8.66 2.39
CA GLN A 63 -8.79 -9.90 3.14
C GLN A 63 -7.80 -10.89 2.53
N ALA A 64 -6.57 -10.88 3.03
CA ALA A 64 -5.54 -11.86 2.71
C ALA A 64 -5.45 -12.92 3.81
N GLY A 65 -4.68 -14.00 3.64
CA GLY A 65 -4.72 -15.21 4.48
C GLY A 65 -4.45 -15.08 5.99
N TRP A 66 -4.17 -13.87 6.52
CA TRP A 66 -4.14 -13.63 7.97
C TRP A 66 -5.41 -12.94 8.50
N ALA A 67 -6.24 -12.38 7.61
CA ALA A 67 -7.49 -11.74 7.95
C ALA A 67 -8.53 -12.75 8.47
N ASP A 68 -8.34 -14.03 8.21
CA ASP A 68 -9.07 -15.18 8.75
C ASP A 68 -9.20 -15.09 10.29
N TYR A 69 -8.09 -14.73 10.94
CA TYR A 69 -8.02 -14.60 12.40
C TYR A 69 -8.90 -13.47 12.93
N LEU A 70 -9.16 -12.44 12.14
CA LEU A 70 -10.08 -11.36 12.51
C LEU A 70 -11.49 -11.90 12.71
N TYR A 71 -11.93 -12.82 11.85
CA TYR A 71 -13.26 -13.43 11.94
C TYR A 71 -13.41 -14.40 13.10
N ALA A 72 -12.31 -14.98 13.58
CA ALA A 72 -12.29 -15.79 14.79
C ALA A 72 -12.08 -14.96 16.08
N HIS A 73 -11.86 -13.65 15.98
CA HIS A 73 -11.54 -12.81 17.12
C HIS A 73 -12.78 -12.52 17.99
N ARG A 74 -12.61 -12.55 19.32
CA ARG A 74 -13.71 -12.28 20.28
C ARG A 74 -14.34 -10.88 20.16
N LYS A 75 -13.62 -9.93 19.57
CA LYS A 75 -14.11 -8.57 19.29
C LYS A 75 -14.35 -8.32 17.80
N ARG A 76 -14.56 -9.37 16.99
CA ARG A 76 -14.84 -9.29 15.55
C ARG A 76 -15.82 -8.16 15.24
N ASP A 77 -16.98 -8.16 15.90
CA ASP A 77 -18.05 -7.22 15.58
C ASP A 77 -17.64 -5.78 15.89
N THR A 78 -16.92 -5.54 16.99
CA THR A 78 -16.36 -4.22 17.28
C THR A 78 -15.37 -3.77 16.21
N VAL A 79 -14.50 -4.65 15.73
CA VAL A 79 -13.52 -4.29 14.69
C VAL A 79 -14.22 -4.05 13.35
N LEU A 80 -15.18 -4.89 12.98
CA LEU A 80 -15.96 -4.70 11.76
C LEU A 80 -16.80 -3.42 11.81
N ASP A 81 -17.36 -3.06 12.96
CA ASP A 81 -18.10 -1.82 13.14
C ASP A 81 -17.18 -0.58 13.04
N LEU A 82 -15.96 -0.65 13.59
CA LEU A 82 -14.96 0.39 13.39
C LEU A 82 -14.53 0.55 11.93
N MET A 83 -14.57 -0.52 11.13
CA MET A 83 -14.16 -0.49 9.73
C MET A 83 -15.29 -0.09 8.77
N PHE A 84 -16.47 -0.66 8.94
CA PHE A 84 -17.59 -0.59 8.00
C PHE A 84 -18.87 0.01 8.60
N GLY A 85 -18.93 0.17 9.92
CA GLY A 85 -20.10 0.67 10.63
C GLY A 85 -20.33 2.18 10.43
N LYS A 86 -21.55 2.62 10.74
CA LYS A 86 -22.02 4.01 10.57
C LYS A 86 -21.20 5.06 11.34
N ASP A 87 -20.50 4.66 12.40
CA ASP A 87 -19.65 5.55 13.20
C ASP A 87 -18.15 5.22 13.03
N GLY A 88 -17.80 4.30 12.12
CA GLY A 88 -16.44 3.85 11.84
C GLY A 88 -15.77 4.59 10.67
N LEU A 89 -14.83 3.92 10.00
CA LEU A 89 -14.08 4.44 8.84
C LEU A 89 -14.88 4.46 7.53
N HIS A 90 -16.08 3.85 7.52
CA HIS A 90 -16.99 3.78 6.36
C HIS A 90 -16.29 3.22 5.11
N LEU A 91 -15.46 2.21 5.29
CA LEU A 91 -14.86 1.51 4.16
C LEU A 91 -15.98 0.94 3.29
N ASN A 92 -15.87 1.11 1.98
CA ASN A 92 -16.88 0.67 1.01
C ASN A 92 -16.31 -0.36 0.02
N ILE A 93 -15.02 -0.69 0.14
CA ILE A 93 -14.33 -1.69 -0.67
C ILE A 93 -13.74 -2.78 0.22
N LEU A 94 -14.06 -4.05 -0.08
CA LEU A 94 -13.39 -5.22 0.49
C LEU A 94 -12.73 -6.02 -0.63
N ARG A 95 -11.40 -6.10 -0.62
CA ARG A 95 -10.63 -6.82 -1.63
C ARG A 95 -10.33 -8.24 -1.15
N GLY A 96 -11.07 -9.22 -1.64
CA GLY A 96 -10.85 -10.63 -1.31
C GLY A 96 -9.78 -11.25 -2.19
N ASP A 97 -9.09 -12.28 -1.68
CA ASP A 97 -8.31 -13.17 -2.53
C ASP A 97 -9.24 -14.19 -3.22
N HIS A 98 -9.02 -14.42 -4.52
CA HIS A 98 -9.69 -15.47 -5.28
C HIS A 98 -8.75 -16.67 -5.42
N ILE A 99 -9.30 -17.88 -5.52
CA ILE A 99 -8.52 -19.10 -5.78
C ILE A 99 -7.60 -18.83 -6.98
N ASN A 100 -6.28 -18.91 -6.77
CA ASN A 100 -5.18 -18.50 -7.66
C ASN A 100 -4.58 -17.08 -7.46
N ASN A 101 -4.71 -16.47 -6.27
CA ASN A 101 -4.03 -15.21 -5.92
C ASN A 101 -4.46 -14.01 -6.80
N GLN A 102 -5.66 -14.09 -7.40
CA GLN A 102 -6.27 -12.99 -8.12
C GLN A 102 -7.18 -12.22 -7.16
N PHE A 103 -6.76 -11.01 -6.81
CA PHE A 103 -7.57 -10.19 -5.92
C PHE A 103 -8.82 -9.65 -6.63
N THR A 104 -9.99 -9.88 -6.05
CA THR A 104 -11.28 -9.36 -6.54
C THR A 104 -11.78 -8.27 -5.61
N ILE A 105 -12.26 -7.16 -6.18
CA ILE A 105 -12.93 -6.10 -5.43
C ILE A 105 -14.39 -6.52 -5.22
N LEU A 106 -14.79 -6.71 -3.97
CA LEU A 106 -16.17 -6.84 -3.56
C LEU A 106 -16.60 -5.49 -3.00
N GLN A 107 -17.52 -4.82 -3.69
CA GLN A 107 -18.17 -3.62 -3.16
C GLN A 107 -19.40 -4.05 -2.37
N ASN A 108 -19.50 -3.58 -1.12
CA ASN A 108 -20.66 -3.83 -0.28
C ASN A 108 -21.82 -2.98 -0.81
N GLN A 109 -22.81 -3.61 -1.44
CA GLN A 109 -23.99 -2.93 -1.95
C GLN A 109 -25.06 -2.88 -0.85
N GLY A 110 -24.90 -1.95 0.10
CA GLY A 110 -25.95 -1.47 1.02
C GLY A 110 -26.73 -2.53 1.79
#